data_AF-A0A1U8AQR6-F1
#
_entry.id   AF-A0A1U8AQR6-F1
#
_cell.length_a   1.000
_cell.length_b   1.000
_cell.length_c   1.000
_cell.angle_alpha   90.00
_cell.angle_beta   90.00
_cell.angle_gamma   90.00
#
_symmetry.space_group_name_H-M   'P 1'
#
loop_
_entity.id
_entity.type
_entity.pdbx_description
1 polymer ?
#
loop_
_entity_poly.entity_id
_entity_poly.type
_entity_poly.pdbx_seq_one_letter_code
_entity_poly.pdbx_strand_id
1 'polypeptide(L)'
;MEQEKEKKARFCINDHQDILIEILTRLDDRSLGVAACVCRLWCSICRNDSLWENLCFRNASPPTPDVRSVVEALGGYRRLYMVCLRPVLNRLSGLSLGLAGRGGVSGRNGRIWTQDEVQLSLSLFSIDYYERLGGRQGGDASASSLMFLCKPVNV
;
A
#
# COMPACT_ATOMS: atom_id res chain seq x y z
N MET A 1 36.07 39.50 -28.92
CA MET A 1 35.98 39.32 -27.47
C MET A 1 34.61 38.75 -27.17
N GLU A 2 34.63 37.58 -26.53
CA GLU A 2 33.56 36.60 -26.49
C GLU A 2 32.24 37.13 -25.93
N GLN A 3 31.15 36.84 -26.64
CA GLN A 3 29.83 36.78 -26.02
C GLN A 3 29.68 35.40 -25.39
N GLU A 4 30.15 35.24 -24.16
CA GLU A 4 29.77 34.13 -23.29
C GLU A 4 28.27 34.27 -22.99
N LYS A 5 27.44 33.69 -23.86
CA LYS A 5 26.04 33.39 -23.56
C LYS A 5 26.05 32.30 -22.49
N GLU A 6 26.06 32.74 -21.24
CA GLU A 6 25.75 31.93 -20.07
C GLU A 6 24.37 31.32 -20.28
N LYS A 7 24.33 30.10 -20.84
CA LYS A 7 23.12 29.31 -20.97
C LYS A 7 22.71 28.95 -19.55
N LYS A 8 21.81 29.73 -18.94
CA LYS A 8 21.08 29.33 -17.73
C LYS A 8 20.66 27.88 -17.92
N ALA A 9 21.34 26.96 -17.24
CA ALA A 9 21.02 25.55 -17.31
C ALA A 9 19.56 25.44 -16.89
N ARG A 10 18.69 25.02 -17.81
CA ARG A 10 17.28 24.81 -17.47
C ARG A 10 17.25 23.64 -16.50
N PHE A 11 16.87 23.90 -15.25
CA PHE A 11 16.68 22.85 -14.27
C PHE A 11 15.68 21.82 -14.80
N CYS A 12 16.10 20.56 -14.84
CA CYS A 12 15.27 19.44 -15.25
C CYS A 12 15.21 18.46 -14.09
N ILE A 13 14.00 18.25 -13.54
CA ILE A 13 13.79 17.34 -12.41
C ILE A 13 14.24 15.90 -12.72
N ASN A 14 14.24 15.51 -14.00
CA ASN A 14 14.64 14.17 -14.43
C ASN A 14 16.16 13.93 -14.31
N ASP A 15 16.96 14.99 -14.19
CA ASP A 15 18.42 14.89 -14.02
C ASP A 15 18.78 14.63 -12.54
N HIS A 16 17.83 14.83 -11.63
CA HIS A 16 17.99 14.67 -10.18
C HIS A 16 17.07 13.55 -9.65
N GLN A 17 17.47 12.30 -9.88
CA GLN A 17 16.66 11.13 -9.53
C GLN A 17 16.41 11.00 -8.02
N ASP A 18 17.35 11.43 -7.19
CA ASP A 18 17.24 11.48 -5.73
C ASP A 18 16.08 12.38 -5.28
N ILE A 19 16.01 13.60 -5.81
CA ILE A 19 14.91 14.55 -5.53
C ILE A 19 13.59 13.99 -6.05
N LEU A 20 13.62 13.40 -7.25
CA LEU A 20 12.43 12.78 -7.84
C LEU A 20 11.91 11.61 -6.98
N ILE A 21 12.79 10.73 -6.50
CA ILE A 21 12.45 9.62 -5.59
C ILE A 21 11.83 10.16 -4.30
N GLU A 22 12.42 11.19 -3.69
CA GLU A 22 11.92 11.82 -2.47
C GLU A 22 10.50 12.41 -2.67
N ILE A 23 10.27 13.08 -3.80
CA ILE A 23 8.94 13.60 -4.16
C ILE A 23 7.95 12.45 -4.33
N LEU A 24 8.32 11.41 -5.10
CA LEU A 24 7.44 10.28 -5.38
C LEU A 24 7.12 9.47 -4.12
N THR A 25 8.04 9.38 -3.15
CA THR A 25 7.83 8.70 -1.86
C THR A 25 6.74 9.37 -1.02
N ARG A 26 6.50 10.67 -1.23
CA ARG A 26 5.49 11.43 -0.46
C ARG A 26 4.08 11.30 -1.00
N LEU A 27 3.92 10.84 -2.25
CA LEU A 27 2.63 10.69 -2.93
C LEU A 27 1.77 9.56 -2.32
N ASP A 28 0.45 9.62 -2.53
CA ASP A 28 -0.46 8.53 -2.24
C ASP A 28 -0.46 7.48 -3.37
N ASP A 29 -1.09 6.32 -3.11
CA ASP A 29 -1.14 5.18 -4.03
C ASP A 29 -1.64 5.54 -5.42
N ARG A 30 -2.68 6.38 -5.50
CA ARG A 30 -3.26 6.80 -6.79
C ARG A 30 -2.35 7.75 -7.53
N SER A 31 -1.79 8.75 -6.83
CA SER A 31 -0.89 9.72 -7.47
C SER A 31 0.39 9.09 -7.96
N LEU A 32 0.93 8.09 -7.23
CA LEU A 32 2.08 7.32 -7.69
C LEU A 32 1.77 6.54 -8.98
N GLY A 33 0.56 6.01 -9.12
CA GLY A 33 0.07 5.38 -10.35
C GLY A 33 0.01 6.34 -11.54
N VAL A 34 -0.48 7.56 -11.32
CA VAL A 34 -0.53 8.61 -12.36
C VAL A 34 0.87 9.09 -12.74
N ALA A 35 1.76 9.27 -11.75
CA ALA A 35 3.15 9.66 -11.95
C ALA A 35 3.91 8.66 -12.85
N ALA A 36 3.64 7.37 -12.70
CA ALA A 36 4.23 6.33 -13.54
C ALA A 36 3.91 6.46 -15.04
N CYS A 37 2.89 7.25 -15.41
CA CYS A 37 2.48 7.48 -16.79
C CYS A 37 3.17 8.69 -17.44
N VAL A 38 3.93 9.49 -16.70
CA VAL A 38 4.53 10.75 -17.22
C VAL A 38 5.62 10.47 -18.24
N CYS A 39 6.57 9.59 -17.92
CA CYS A 39 7.65 9.19 -18.81
C CYS A 39 8.28 7.86 -18.37
N ARG A 40 9.22 7.32 -19.17
CA ARG A 40 9.90 6.05 -18.85
C ARG A 40 10.69 6.09 -17.54
N LEU A 41 11.35 7.21 -17.24
CA LEU A 41 12.11 7.37 -16.00
C LEU A 41 11.19 7.27 -14.78
N TRP A 42 10.10 8.04 -14.78
CA TRP A 42 9.13 8.03 -13.68
C TRP A 42 8.46 6.66 -13.55
N CYS A 43 8.14 6.02 -14.68
CA CYS A 43 7.62 4.66 -14.69
C CYS A 43 8.60 3.66 -14.03
N SER A 44 9.89 3.76 -14.34
CA SER A 44 10.93 2.92 -13.75
C SER A 44 11.04 3.15 -12.24
N ILE A 45 11.08 4.41 -11.81
CA ILE A 45 11.19 4.77 -10.40
C ILE A 45 9.94 4.32 -9.62
N CYS A 46 8.74 4.57 -10.13
CA CYS A 46 7.49 4.14 -9.51
C CYS A 46 7.32 2.61 -9.42
N ARG A 47 8.13 1.84 -10.16
CA ARG A 47 8.16 0.38 -10.08
C ARG A 47 9.17 -0.15 -9.06
N ASN A 48 10.07 0.69 -8.54
CA ASN A 48 11.00 0.28 -7.49
C ASN A 48 10.26 -0.03 -6.20
N ASP A 49 10.56 -1.19 -5.65
CA ASP A 49 9.84 -1.74 -4.50
C ASP A 49 10.09 -0.97 -3.19
N SER A 50 11.22 -0.28 -3.08
CA SER A 50 11.54 0.57 -1.92
C SER A 50 10.56 1.73 -1.71
N LEU A 51 9.99 2.27 -2.80
CA LEU A 51 8.91 3.26 -2.69
C LEU A 51 7.65 2.65 -2.08
N TRP A 52 7.34 1.41 -2.47
CA TRP A 52 6.18 0.69 -1.99
C TRP A 52 6.38 0.20 -0.55
N GLU A 53 7.59 -0.15 -0.13
CA GLU A 53 7.92 -0.44 1.27
C GLU A 53 7.59 0.76 2.15
N ASN A 54 8.07 1.95 1.78
CA ASN A 54 7.75 3.18 2.51
C ASN A 54 6.24 3.42 2.58
N LEU A 55 5.49 3.18 1.50
CA LEU A 55 4.02 3.30 1.51
C LEU A 55 3.34 2.27 2.41
N CYS A 56 3.84 1.03 2.48
CA CYS A 56 3.29 -0.02 3.34
C CYS A 56 3.46 0.34 4.83
N PHE A 57 4.60 0.93 5.20
CA PHE A 57 4.95 1.19 6.60
C PHE A 57 4.91 2.68 6.99
N ARG A 58 4.42 3.57 6.13
CA ARG A 58 4.35 5.02 6.42
C ARG A 58 3.61 5.34 7.72
N ASN A 59 2.64 4.52 8.07
CA ASN A 59 1.81 4.66 9.28
C ASN A 59 1.98 3.47 10.25
N ALA A 60 3.03 2.66 10.08
CA ALA A 60 3.27 1.47 10.89
C ALA A 60 4.75 1.37 11.28
N SER A 61 5.06 0.46 12.21
CA SER A 61 6.46 0.15 12.52
C SER A 61 7.17 -0.38 11.27
N PRO A 62 8.43 -0.01 11.02
CA PRO A 62 9.20 -0.57 9.91
C PRO A 62 9.28 -2.11 10.01
N PRO A 63 9.40 -2.79 8.85
CA PRO A 63 9.43 -4.24 8.81
C PRO A 63 10.68 -4.77 9.51
N THR A 64 10.52 -5.86 10.26
CA THR A 64 11.67 -6.65 10.70
C THR A 64 12.36 -7.26 9.46
N PRO A 65 13.68 -7.51 9.49
CA PRO A 65 14.42 -8.01 8.33
C PRO A 65 13.85 -9.33 7.79
N ASP A 66 13.26 -10.16 8.64
CA ASP A 66 12.61 -11.42 8.24
C ASP A 66 11.36 -11.20 7.37
N VAL A 67 10.71 -10.05 7.49
CA VAL A 67 9.53 -9.73 6.68
C VAL A 67 9.93 -9.41 5.25
N ARG A 68 11.09 -8.77 5.03
CA ARG A 68 11.56 -8.42 3.67
C ARG A 68 11.69 -9.65 2.78
N SER A 69 12.29 -10.73 3.27
CA SER A 69 12.47 -11.97 2.50
C SER A 69 11.14 -12.65 2.15
N VAL A 70 10.17 -12.62 3.07
CA VAL A 70 8.81 -13.12 2.81
C VAL A 70 8.11 -12.27 1.76
N VAL A 71 8.22 -10.95 1.84
CA VAL A 71 7.61 -10.04 0.86
C VAL A 71 8.23 -10.20 -0.52
N GLU A 72 9.55 -10.34 -0.60
CA GLU A 72 10.25 -10.67 -1.85
C GLU A 72 9.73 -11.98 -2.45
N ALA A 73 9.58 -13.03 -1.65
CA ALA A 73 9.02 -14.32 -2.09
C ALA A 73 7.55 -14.21 -2.57
N LEU A 74 6.77 -13.28 -2.01
CA LEU A 74 5.41 -12.97 -2.46
C LEU A 74 5.38 -12.15 -3.76
N GLY A 75 6.53 -11.68 -4.24
CA GLY A 75 6.67 -10.88 -5.45
C GLY A 75 6.72 -9.37 -5.21
N GLY A 76 7.11 -8.96 -4.00
CA GLY A 76 7.48 -7.58 -3.68
C GLY A 76 6.42 -6.75 -2.96
N TYR A 77 6.86 -5.62 -2.42
CA TYR A 77 6.04 -4.67 -1.67
C TYR A 77 4.92 -4.08 -2.51
N ARG A 78 5.17 -3.82 -3.80
CA ARG A 78 4.13 -3.33 -4.70
C ARG A 78 2.96 -4.31 -4.80
N ARG A 79 3.26 -5.61 -4.93
CA ARG A 79 2.24 -6.65 -5.03
C ARG A 79 1.51 -6.83 -3.70
N LEU A 80 2.24 -6.84 -2.60
CA LEU A 80 1.67 -6.86 -1.25
C LEU A 80 0.71 -5.69 -1.02
N TYR A 81 1.11 -4.49 -1.41
CA TYR A 81 0.28 -3.29 -1.29
C TYR A 81 -1.02 -3.44 -2.08
N MET A 82 -0.94 -3.86 -3.34
CA MET A 82 -2.12 -3.97 -4.21
C MET A 82 -3.08 -5.08 -3.78
N VAL A 83 -2.55 -6.23 -3.33
CA VAL A 83 -3.36 -7.43 -3.03
C VAL A 83 -3.92 -7.40 -1.61
N CYS A 84 -3.15 -6.92 -0.64
CA CYS A 84 -3.50 -7.03 0.77
C CYS A 84 -3.83 -5.68 1.39
N LEU A 85 -2.92 -4.71 1.31
CA LEU A 85 -3.07 -3.46 2.06
C LEU A 85 -4.11 -2.52 1.46
N ARG A 86 -4.13 -2.36 0.14
CA ARG A 86 -5.06 -1.45 -0.54
C ARG A 86 -6.54 -1.84 -0.32
N PRO A 87 -6.94 -3.11 -0.40
CA PRO A 87 -8.29 -3.53 0.00
C PRO A 87 -8.60 -3.21 1.46
N VAL A 88 -7.67 -3.46 2.38
CA VAL A 88 -7.81 -3.15 3.81
C VAL A 88 -7.98 -1.64 4.03
N LEU A 89 -7.15 -0.81 3.40
CA LEU A 89 -7.22 0.66 3.37
C LEU A 89 -8.57 1.17 2.86
N ASN A 90 -9.08 0.58 1.78
CA ASN A 90 -10.38 0.94 1.23
C ASN A 90 -11.53 0.56 2.17
N ARG A 91 -11.46 -0.60 2.84
CA ARG A 91 -12.46 -1.01 3.83
C ARG A 91 -12.44 -0.10 5.06
N LEU A 92 -11.25 0.22 5.59
CA LEU A 92 -11.13 1.06 6.79
C LEU A 92 -11.58 2.49 6.52
N SER A 93 -11.22 3.05 5.36
CA SER A 93 -11.74 4.37 4.96
C SER A 93 -13.27 4.37 4.81
N GLY A 94 -13.87 3.29 4.29
CA GLY A 94 -15.32 3.10 4.25
C GLY A 94 -15.98 3.04 5.63
N LEU A 95 -15.40 2.29 6.58
CA LEU A 95 -15.89 2.22 7.97
C LEU A 95 -15.80 3.59 8.67
N SER A 96 -14.70 4.30 8.46
CA SER A 96 -14.49 5.63 9.04
C SER A 96 -15.44 6.68 8.45
N LEU A 97 -15.85 6.52 7.19
CA LEU A 97 -16.93 7.31 6.57
C LEU A 97 -18.34 6.90 7.06
N GLY A 98 -18.55 5.63 7.40
CA GLY A 98 -19.81 5.13 7.95
C GLY A 98 -20.10 5.61 9.38
N LEU A 99 -19.05 5.82 10.18
CA LEU A 99 -19.13 6.44 11.52
C LEU A 99 -19.20 7.98 11.46
N ALA A 100 -18.68 8.60 10.39
CA ALA A 100 -18.74 10.04 10.16
C ALA A 100 -20.00 10.41 9.35
N GLY A 101 -21.18 10.23 9.95
CA GLY A 101 -22.42 10.76 9.40
C GLY A 101 -22.34 12.28 9.21
N ARG A 102 -22.69 12.74 7.99
CA ARG A 102 -22.98 14.13 7.59
C ARG A 102 -21.85 15.17 7.78
N GLY A 103 -21.25 15.52 6.65
CA GLY A 103 -20.66 16.85 6.44
C GLY A 103 -19.15 16.90 6.67
N GLY A 104 -18.39 16.79 5.58
CA GLY A 104 -16.96 17.08 5.64
C GLY A 104 -16.25 16.58 4.40
N VAL A 105 -15.85 17.52 3.55
CA VAL A 105 -14.89 17.32 2.47
C VAL A 105 -13.55 16.96 3.13
N SER A 106 -13.38 15.69 3.52
CA SER A 106 -12.20 15.26 4.25
C SER A 106 -11.07 15.00 3.25
N GLY A 107 -10.23 16.03 3.10
CA GLY A 107 -8.93 15.91 2.45
C GLY A 107 -8.21 14.68 2.99
N ARG A 108 -7.76 13.82 2.08
CA ARG A 108 -7.07 12.54 2.31
C ARG A 108 -5.65 12.72 2.87
N ASN A 109 -5.39 13.78 3.64
CA ASN A 109 -4.12 13.96 4.31
C ASN A 109 -4.12 13.13 5.60
N GLY A 110 -3.51 11.95 5.50
CA GLY A 110 -2.83 11.28 6.60
C GLY A 110 -3.64 11.12 7.89
N ARG A 111 -4.69 10.29 7.86
CA ARG A 111 -5.14 9.68 9.12
C ARG A 111 -4.04 8.72 9.55
N ILE A 112 -3.36 9.06 10.64
CA ILE A 112 -2.42 8.17 11.33
C ILE A 112 -3.26 7.03 11.86
N TRP A 113 -2.97 5.81 11.42
CA TRP A 113 -3.69 4.62 11.85
C TRP A 113 -3.15 4.15 13.19
N THR A 114 -4.03 3.76 14.10
CA THR A 114 -3.59 3.07 15.30
C THR A 114 -3.18 1.65 14.93
N GLN A 115 -2.14 1.12 15.57
CA GLN A 115 -1.67 -0.24 15.33
C GLN A 115 -2.80 -1.28 15.46
N ASP A 116 -3.72 -1.06 16.41
CA ASP A 116 -4.88 -1.92 16.65
C ASP A 116 -5.88 -1.94 15.48
N GLU A 117 -6.15 -0.79 14.86
CA GLU A 117 -7.01 -0.70 13.68
C GLU A 117 -6.41 -1.47 12.49
N VAL A 118 -5.09 -1.39 12.31
CA VAL A 118 -4.39 -2.16 11.27
C VAL A 118 -4.46 -3.66 11.57
N GLN A 119 -4.20 -4.05 12.80
CA GLN A 119 -4.19 -5.46 13.20
C GLN A 119 -5.57 -6.10 13.07
N LEU A 120 -6.63 -5.41 13.52
CA LEU A 120 -8.00 -5.91 13.40
C LEU A 120 -8.42 -6.03 11.94
N SER A 121 -8.13 -5.02 11.12
CA SER A 121 -8.51 -5.03 9.71
C SER A 121 -7.74 -6.08 8.89
N LEU A 122 -6.47 -6.33 9.20
CA LEU A 122 -5.69 -7.42 8.61
C LEU A 122 -6.22 -8.80 9.04
N SER A 123 -6.65 -8.94 10.30
CA SER A 123 -7.27 -10.17 10.81
C SER A 123 -8.58 -10.47 10.07
N LEU A 124 -9.47 -9.47 9.93
CA LEU A 124 -10.72 -9.60 9.18
C LEU A 124 -10.48 -9.86 7.69
N PHE A 125 -9.48 -9.22 7.09
CA PHE A 125 -9.09 -9.47 5.70
C PHE A 125 -8.57 -10.90 5.51
N SER A 126 -7.77 -11.40 6.43
CA SER A 126 -7.25 -12.77 6.36
C SER A 126 -8.38 -13.79 6.41
N ILE A 127 -9.36 -13.58 7.29
CA ILE A 127 -10.59 -14.40 7.36
C ILE A 127 -11.36 -14.36 6.03
N ASP A 128 -11.71 -13.16 5.52
CA ASP A 128 -12.43 -12.99 4.23
C ASP A 128 -11.64 -13.59 3.05
N TYR A 129 -10.30 -13.49 3.07
CA TYR A 129 -9.44 -14.07 2.04
C TYR A 129 -9.49 -15.60 2.05
N TYR A 130 -9.36 -16.24 3.23
CA TYR A 130 -9.44 -17.70 3.34
C TYR A 130 -10.84 -18.24 3.02
N GLU A 131 -11.90 -17.54 3.42
CA GLU A 131 -13.27 -17.88 3.04
C GLU A 131 -13.45 -17.86 1.51
N ARG A 132 -12.91 -16.85 0.83
CA ARG A 132 -12.94 -16.76 -0.64
C ARG A 132 -12.05 -17.78 -1.33
N LEU A 133 -10.92 -18.14 -0.72
CA LEU A 133 -10.02 -19.16 -1.26
C LEU A 133 -10.70 -20.54 -1.24
N GLY A 134 -11.42 -20.85 -0.15
CA GLY A 134 -12.21 -22.09 0.01
C GLY A 134 -13.44 -22.15 -0.91
N GLY A 135 -14.02 -21.01 -1.30
CA GLY A 135 -15.20 -20.95 -2.16
C GLY A 135 -14.95 -21.05 -3.67
N ARG A 136 -13.68 -21.01 -4.14
CA ARG A 136 -13.35 -21.07 -5.58
C ARG A 136 -13.22 -22.49 -6.14
N GLN A 137 -13.25 -23.51 -5.28
CA GLN A 137 -13.21 -24.92 -5.68
C GLN A 137 -14.64 -25.45 -5.60
N GLY A 138 -15.28 -25.59 -6.77
CA GLY A 138 -16.71 -25.87 -6.87
C GLY A 138 -17.16 -27.11 -6.08
N GLY A 139 -18.27 -26.94 -5.37
CA GLY A 139 -19.04 -28.02 -4.74
C GLY A 139 -19.29 -27.74 -3.27
N ASP A 140 -20.48 -27.22 -2.95
CA ASP A 140 -21.28 -27.37 -1.71
C ASP A 140 -20.58 -27.65 -0.36
N ALA A 141 -19.38 -27.15 -0.15
CA ALA A 141 -18.69 -27.17 1.12
C ALA A 141 -19.00 -25.84 1.82
N SER A 142 -20.14 -25.82 2.51
CA SER A 142 -20.48 -24.83 3.54
C SER A 142 -19.22 -24.42 4.30
N ALA A 143 -18.96 -23.11 4.40
CA ALA A 143 -17.79 -22.44 4.96
C ALA A 143 -17.39 -22.92 6.38
N SER A 144 -16.91 -24.16 6.48
CA SER A 144 -16.67 -24.88 7.75
C SER A 144 -15.19 -24.91 8.13
N SER A 145 -14.31 -24.32 7.31
CA SER A 145 -12.86 -24.46 7.47
C SER A 145 -12.26 -23.72 8.68
N LEU A 146 -12.99 -22.80 9.32
CA LEU A 146 -12.52 -22.11 10.54
C LEU A 146 -13.23 -22.59 11.82
N MET A 147 -14.18 -23.53 11.72
CA MET A 147 -14.84 -24.12 12.90
C MET A 147 -13.87 -24.89 13.80
N PHE A 148 -12.67 -25.23 13.30
CA PHE A 148 -11.59 -25.80 14.12
C PHE A 148 -11.06 -24.82 15.17
N LEU A 149 -11.07 -23.51 14.90
CA LEU A 149 -10.64 -22.48 15.85
C LEU A 149 -11.72 -22.16 16.91
N CYS A 150 -12.97 -22.50 16.63
CA CYS A 150 -14.08 -22.32 17.57
C CYS A 150 -14.22 -23.48 18.58
N LYS A 151 -13.36 -24.50 18.50
CA LYS A 151 -13.34 -25.57 19.51
C LYS A 151 -12.60 -25.08 20.74
N PRO A 152 -13.24 -25.01 21.92
CA PRO A 152 -12.55 -24.67 23.14
C PRO A 152 -11.45 -25.70 23.39
N VAL A 153 -10.21 -25.23 23.51
CA VAL A 153 -9.09 -26.04 23.99
C VAL A 153 -9.37 -26.29 25.46
N ASN A 154 -9.88 -27.48 25.77
CA ASN A 154 -10.09 -27.91 27.13
C ASN A 154 -8.72 -28.26 27.71
N VAL A 155 -8.16 -27.35 28.52
CA VAL A 155 -7.01 -27.60 29.41
C VAL A 155 -7.51 -28.16 30.73
#